data_AF-A0A0J7HXR6-F1
#
_entry.id   AF-A0A0J7HXR6-F1
#
_cell.length_a   1.000
_cell.length_b   1.000
_cell.length_c   1.000
_cell.angle_alpha   90.00
_cell.angle_beta   90.00
_cell.angle_gamma   90.00
#
_symmetry.space_group_name_H-M   'P 1'
#
loop_
_entity.id
_entity.type
_entity.pdbx_description
1 polymer ?
#
loop_
_entity_poly.entity_id
_entity_poly.type
_entity_poly.pdbx_seq_one_letter_code
_entity_poly.pdbx_strand_id
1 'polypeptide(L)'
;MKKIYSGAYILCTVLGLSAQEVLWQKDIKSNTQDFLSQITTTIDGQYLITGSSIQSSKLQAEGSKQNGGYDFHLIKLNQQGEE
;
A
#
# COMPACT_ATOMS: atom_id res chain seq x y z
N MET A 1 -49.42 0.38 -12.88
CA MET A 1 -48.71 -0.80 -12.30
C MET A 1 -47.30 -0.99 -12.87
N LYS A 2 -47.07 -1.12 -14.20
CA LYS A 2 -45.71 -1.29 -14.78
C LYS A 2 -44.67 -0.22 -14.38
N LYS A 3 -45.08 1.04 -14.27
CA LYS A 3 -44.19 2.17 -13.88
C LYS A 3 -43.66 2.08 -12.43
N ILE A 4 -44.41 1.46 -11.52
CA ILE A 4 -44.01 1.30 -10.11
C ILE A 4 -42.93 0.22 -10.00
N TYR A 5 -43.07 -0.89 -10.76
CA TYR A 5 -42.06 -1.94 -10.82
C TYR A 5 -40.75 -1.44 -11.44
N SER A 6 -40.81 -0.64 -12.50
CA SER A 6 -39.61 -0.02 -13.09
C SER A 6 -38.87 0.90 -12.10
N GLY A 7 -39.60 1.68 -11.29
CA GLY A 7 -39.00 2.49 -10.22
C GLY A 7 -38.36 1.63 -9.12
N ALA A 8 -39.02 0.54 -8.72
CA ALA A 8 -38.48 -0.40 -7.74
C ALA A 8 -37.20 -1.10 -8.24
N TYR A 9 -37.14 -1.49 -9.52
CA TYR A 9 -35.93 -2.06 -10.12
C TYR A 9 -34.76 -1.07 -10.12
N ILE A 10 -34.99 0.21 -10.46
CA ILE A 10 -33.94 1.25 -10.44
C ILE A 10 -33.47 1.52 -9.00
N LEU A 11 -34.38 1.55 -8.04
CA LEU A 11 -34.04 1.75 -6.63
C LEU A 11 -33.17 0.60 -6.10
N CYS A 12 -33.51 -0.65 -6.42
CA CYS A 12 -32.74 -1.82 -5.98
C CYS A 12 -31.35 -1.91 -6.62
N THR A 13 -31.17 -1.48 -7.87
CA THR A 13 -29.85 -1.53 -8.52
C THR A 13 -28.91 -0.44 -8.03
N VAL A 14 -29.41 0.76 -7.71
CA VAL A 14 -28.59 1.86 -7.20
C VAL A 14 -28.18 1.65 -5.75
N LEU A 15 -29.04 1.08 -4.91
CA LEU A 15 -28.73 0.80 -3.50
C LEU A 15 -27.80 -0.40 -3.29
N GLY A 16 -27.59 -1.24 -4.31
CA GLY A 16 -26.67 -2.38 -4.26
C GLY A 16 -25.23 -2.06 -4.64
N LEU A 17 -24.96 -0.85 -5.13
CA LEU A 17 -23.61 -0.42 -5.51
C LEU A 17 -22.88 0.10 -4.26
N SER A 18 -22.09 -0.78 -3.65
CA SER A 18 -21.05 -0.38 -2.71
C SER A 18 -19.69 -0.71 -3.30
N ALA A 19 -18.74 0.19 -3.14
CA ALA A 19 -17.33 -0.04 -3.42
C ALA A 19 -16.54 0.30 -2.16
N GLN A 20 -15.38 -0.31 -2.01
CA GLN A 20 -14.46 0.04 -0.94
C GLN A 20 -13.94 1.48 -1.18
N GLU A 21 -14.09 2.34 -0.18
CA GLU A 21 -13.46 3.67 -0.21
C GLU A 21 -11.95 3.52 0.04
N VAL A 22 -11.14 4.14 -0.82
CA VAL A 22 -9.70 4.27 -0.60
C VAL A 22 -9.48 5.45 0.34
N LEU A 23 -9.11 5.17 1.59
CA LEU A 23 -8.90 6.21 2.60
C LEU A 23 -7.67 7.09 2.29
N TRP A 24 -6.59 6.47 1.83
CA TRP A 24 -5.38 7.16 1.40
C TRP A 24 -4.55 6.28 0.46
N GLN A 25 -3.66 6.94 -0.29
CA GLN A 25 -2.64 6.29 -1.10
C GLN A 25 -1.34 7.11 -0.98
N LYS A 26 -0.22 6.43 -0.69
CA LYS A 26 1.10 7.05 -0.60
C LYS A 26 2.08 6.31 -1.50
N ASP A 27 2.75 7.05 -2.37
CA ASP A 27 3.91 6.54 -3.10
C ASP A 27 5.15 6.66 -2.24
N ILE A 28 5.85 5.56 -2.03
CA ILE A 28 7.17 5.55 -1.38
C ILE A 28 8.21 5.49 -2.50
N LYS A 29 9.03 6.53 -2.62
CA LYS A 29 10.04 6.61 -3.68
C LYS A 29 11.28 5.82 -3.28
N SER A 30 11.82 5.09 -4.25
CA SER A 30 13.09 4.38 -4.15
C SER A 30 13.92 4.65 -5.39
N ASN A 31 15.24 4.51 -5.25
CA ASN A 31 16.19 4.73 -6.33
C ASN A 31 16.41 3.48 -7.18
N THR A 32 15.92 2.33 -6.71
CA THR A 32 16.17 1.01 -7.30
C THR A 32 14.93 0.14 -7.17
N GLN A 33 15.04 -1.14 -7.52
CA GLN A 33 13.93 -2.07 -7.41
C GLN A 33 13.64 -2.42 -5.94
N ASP A 34 12.40 -2.22 -5.51
CA ASP A 34 11.92 -2.60 -4.18
C ASP A 34 11.20 -3.94 -4.18
N PHE A 35 11.28 -4.60 -3.03
CA PHE A 35 10.57 -5.82 -2.69
C PHE A 35 9.81 -5.58 -1.38
N LEU A 36 8.48 -5.59 -1.45
CA LEU A 36 7.64 -5.58 -0.26
C LEU A 36 7.69 -6.97 0.38
N SER A 37 8.00 -7.02 1.69
CA SER A 37 8.01 -8.26 2.46
C SER A 37 6.71 -8.44 3.24
N GLN A 38 6.31 -7.43 4.03
CA GLN A 38 5.12 -7.53 4.88
C GLN A 38 4.56 -6.14 5.20
N ILE A 39 3.23 -6.08 5.31
CA ILE A 39 2.50 -4.98 5.95
C ILE A 39 1.76 -5.58 7.15
N THR A 40 1.92 -5.00 8.33
CA THR A 40 1.25 -5.47 9.55
C THR A 40 0.81 -4.32 10.41
N THR A 41 -0.22 -4.53 11.22
CA THR A 41 -0.64 -3.53 12.21
C THR A 41 0.18 -3.67 13.49
N THR A 42 0.49 -2.54 14.08
CA THR A 42 1.20 -2.43 15.36
C THR A 42 0.19 -2.30 16.50
N ILE A 43 0.64 -2.46 17.75
CA ILE A 43 -0.25 -2.46 18.93
C ILE A 43 -0.95 -1.12 19.15
N ASP A 44 -0.37 -0.03 18.67
CA ASP A 44 -0.97 1.31 18.66
C ASP A 44 -1.83 1.57 17.43
N GLY A 45 -2.17 0.54 16.64
CA GLY A 45 -3.10 0.62 15.52
C GLY A 45 -2.53 1.29 14.26
N GLN A 46 -1.22 1.49 14.21
CA GLN A 46 -0.48 2.02 13.06
C GLN A 46 0.00 0.89 12.13
N TYR A 47 0.47 1.21 10.93
CA TYR A 47 0.99 0.25 9.97
C TYR A 47 2.52 0.17 10.05
N LEU A 48 3.07 -1.05 10.09
CA LEU A 48 4.48 -1.32 9.87
C LEU A 48 4.66 -2.00 8.52
N ILE A 49 5.42 -1.36 7.65
CA ILE A 49 5.76 -1.81 6.30
C ILE A 49 7.23 -2.21 6.32
N THR A 50 7.51 -3.41 5.82
CA THR A 50 8.87 -3.97 5.75
C THR A 50 9.17 -4.44 4.34
N GLY A 51 10.44 -4.30 3.94
CA GLY A 51 10.88 -4.70 2.62
C GLY A 51 12.36 -4.45 2.42
N SER A 52 12.79 -4.53 1.17
CA SER A 52 14.17 -4.25 0.80
C SER A 52 14.28 -3.67 -0.60
N SER A 53 15.32 -2.90 -0.87
CA SER A 53 15.66 -2.45 -2.21
C SER A 53 17.03 -2.97 -2.64
N ILE A 54 17.26 -3.12 -3.93
CA ILE A 54 18.59 -3.49 -4.44
C ILE A 54 19.54 -2.30 -4.26
N GLN A 55 20.74 -2.52 -3.75
CA GLN A 55 21.75 -1.46 -3.67
C GLN A 55 22.18 -1.03 -5.07
N SER A 56 22.26 0.29 -5.29
CA SER A 56 22.76 0.83 -6.55
C SER A 56 24.21 0.39 -6.82
N SER A 57 24.58 0.30 -8.09
CA SER A 57 25.92 -0.13 -8.53
C SER A 57 27.05 0.73 -7.97
N LYS A 58 26.77 1.99 -7.59
CA LYS A 58 27.75 2.89 -6.97
C LYS A 58 28.21 2.39 -5.59
N LEU A 59 27.29 1.85 -4.77
CA LEU A 59 27.62 1.26 -3.47
C LEU A 59 28.31 -0.11 -3.63
N GLN A 60 27.94 -0.88 -4.67
CA GLN A 60 28.59 -2.16 -4.96
C GLN A 60 30.07 -1.99 -5.37
N ALA A 61 30.43 -0.87 -5.99
CA ALA A 61 31.79 -0.56 -6.41
C ALA A 61 32.72 -0.17 -5.24
N GLU A 62 32.16 0.33 -4.13
CA GLU A 62 32.92 0.69 -2.91
C GLU A 62 33.25 -0.53 -2.03
N GLY A 63 32.99 -1.76 -2.51
CA GLY A 63 33.35 -3.00 -1.82
C GLY A 63 32.46 -3.35 -0.62
N SER A 64 31.49 -2.51 -0.29
CA SER A 64 30.53 -2.72 0.80
C SER A 64 29.30 -3.51 0.32
N LYS A 65 29.48 -4.79 -0.05
CA LYS A 65 28.35 -5.73 -0.25
C LYS A 65 27.69 -6.12 1.07
N GLN A 66 27.31 -5.14 1.89
CA GLN A 66 26.54 -5.38 3.11
C GLN A 66 25.18 -5.98 2.72
N ASN A 67 24.68 -6.89 3.55
CA ASN A 67 23.36 -7.52 3.38
C ASN A 67 23.14 -8.21 2.02
N GLY A 68 24.20 -8.67 1.35
CA GLY A 68 24.09 -9.35 0.06
C GLY A 68 23.68 -8.45 -1.11
N GLY A 69 23.84 -7.12 -0.97
CA GLY A 69 23.47 -6.14 -2.01
C GLY A 69 22.06 -5.58 -1.86
N TYR A 70 21.49 -5.63 -0.65
CA TYR A 70 20.15 -5.12 -0.34
C TYR A 70 20.17 -4.09 0.80
N ASP A 71 19.35 -3.05 0.67
CA ASP A 71 19.03 -2.14 1.76
C ASP A 71 17.68 -2.52 2.35
N PHE A 72 17.60 -2.74 3.66
CA PHE A 72 16.34 -3.08 4.34
C PHE A 72 15.57 -1.82 4.74
N HIS A 73 14.26 -1.85 4.56
CA HIS A 73 13.35 -0.76 4.87
C HIS A 73 12.39 -1.16 5.98
N LEU A 74 12.26 -0.29 6.97
CA LEU A 74 11.24 -0.36 8.02
C LEU A 74 10.55 1.00 8.08
N ILE A 75 9.28 1.04 7.70
CA ILE A 75 8.50 2.28 7.62
C ILE A 75 7.27 2.11 8.49
N LYS A 76 7.08 3.00 9.46
CA LYS A 76 5.85 3.07 10.25
C LYS A 76 4.98 4.19 9.70
N LEU A 77 3.70 3.90 9.46
CA LEU A 77 2.73 4.91 9.01
C LEU A 77 1.56 4.97 10.00
N ASN A 78 1.09 6.17 10.30
CA ASN A 78 -0.16 6.41 11.01
C ASN A 78 -1.38 5.98 10.16
N GLN A 79 -2.57 6.11 10.74
CA GLN A 79 -3.82 5.69 10.08
C GLN A 79 -4.15 6.49 8.81
N GLN A 80 -3.53 7.66 8.65
CA GLN A 80 -3.67 8.56 7.50
C GLN A 80 -2.57 8.32 6.44
N GLY A 81 -1.64 7.39 6.68
CA GLY A 81 -0.53 7.09 5.75
C GLY A 81 0.69 8.00 5.89
N GLU A 82 0.81 8.74 6.99
CA GLU A 82 1.95 9.64 7.29
C GLU A 82 2.94 8.96 8.23
N GLU A 83 4.23 9.32 8.16
CA GLU A 83 5.28 8.74 9.02
C GLU A 83 5.30 9.33 10.43
#